data_AF-A0A101I787-F1
#
_entry.id   AF-A0A101I787-F1
#
_cell.length_a   1.000
_cell.length_b   1.000
_cell.length_c   1.000
_cell.angle_alpha   90.00
_cell.angle_beta   90.00
_cell.angle_gamma   90.00
#
_symmetry.space_group_name_H-M   'P 1'
#
loop_
_entity.id
_entity.type
_entity.pdbx_description
1 polymer ?
#
loop_
_entity_poly.entity_id
_entity_poly.type
_entity_poly.pdbx_seq_one_letter_code
_entity_poly.pdbx_strand_id
1 'polypeptide(L)'
;ENEVEPLKEPIQKTFPGIHVYTIDYFHLRIGSPEKIDLMPFMKFFAEEKCLVREARIIRPSLEEVFVKVTGLEIDHLKKEKEGEKK
;
A
#
# COMPACT_ATOMS: atom_id res chain seq x y z
N GLU A 1 16.06 16.36 -0.43
CA GLU A 1 14.96 15.38 -0.50
C GLU A 1 13.67 16.11 -0.09
N ASN A 2 12.52 15.79 -0.68
CA ASN A 2 11.27 16.55 -0.45
C ASN A 2 10.46 15.95 0.69
N GLU A 3 10.00 16.78 1.62
CA GLU A 3 9.08 16.37 2.69
C GLU A 3 7.72 15.95 2.12
N VAL A 4 7.14 14.88 2.65
CA VAL A 4 5.89 14.31 2.13
C VAL A 4 4.61 14.87 2.73
N GLU A 5 4.65 15.44 3.93
CA GLU A 5 3.48 15.92 4.64
C GLU A 5 2.66 16.97 3.83
N PRO A 6 3.29 17.94 3.13
CA PRO A 6 2.56 18.92 2.32
C PRO A 6 1.81 18.31 1.12
N LEU A 7 2.21 17.12 0.66
CA LEU A 7 1.63 16.45 -0.51
C LEU A 7 0.33 15.69 -0.18
N LYS A 8 0.03 15.51 1.11
CA LYS A 8 -1.10 14.71 1.57
C LYS A 8 -2.46 15.29 1.19
N GLU A 9 -2.70 16.57 1.44
CA GLU A 9 -4.00 17.16 1.06
C GLU A 9 -4.18 17.26 -0.46
N PRO A 10 -3.19 17.73 -1.25
CA PRO A 10 -3.35 17.85 -2.69
C PRO A 10 -3.61 16.49 -3.36
N ILE A 11 -2.89 15.44 -2.97
CA ILE A 11 -3.07 14.11 -3.58
C ILE A 11 -4.45 13.51 -3.24
N GLN A 12 -4.97 13.71 -2.03
CA GLN A 12 -6.31 13.25 -1.64
C GLN A 12 -7.41 14.00 -2.37
N LYS A 13 -7.21 15.30 -2.67
CA LYS A 13 -8.15 16.09 -3.48
C LYS A 13 -8.16 15.63 -4.94
N THR A 14 -7.00 15.32 -5.51
CA THR A 14 -6.87 14.90 -6.91
C THR A 14 -7.38 13.48 -7.16
N PHE A 15 -7.18 12.57 -6.20
CA PHE A 15 -7.57 11.16 -6.31
C PHE A 15 -8.60 10.81 -5.23
N PRO A 16 -9.89 11.06 -5.47
CA PRO A 16 -10.93 10.72 -4.50
C PRO A 16 -10.97 9.19 -4.27
N GLY A 17 -11.17 8.77 -3.02
CA GLY A 17 -11.28 7.35 -2.67
C GLY A 17 -9.97 6.64 -2.32
N ILE A 18 -8.84 7.36 -2.29
CA ILE A 18 -7.58 6.83 -1.75
C ILE A 18 -7.39 7.21 -0.28
N HIS A 19 -6.64 6.38 0.43
CA HIS A 19 -6.10 6.67 1.76
C HIS A 19 -4.61 6.93 1.66
N VAL A 20 -4.14 7.97 2.35
CA VAL A 20 -2.73 8.38 2.33
C VAL A 20 -2.17 8.33 3.74
N TYR A 21 -1.06 7.62 3.88
CA TYR A 21 -0.36 7.44 5.15
C TYR A 21 1.06 7.95 5.00
N THR A 22 1.47 8.86 5.88
CA THR A 22 2.87 9.23 6.05
C THR A 22 3.57 8.09 6.78
N ILE A 23 4.59 7.48 6.17
CA ILE A 23 5.39 6.42 6.79
C ILE A 23 6.56 7.04 7.55
N ASP A 24 7.23 8.00 6.91
CA ASP A 24 8.27 8.83 7.48
C ASP A 24 8.36 10.15 6.69
N TYR A 25 9.42 10.93 6.91
CA TYR A 25 9.60 12.24 6.30
C TYR A 25 9.69 12.23 4.75
N PHE A 26 10.08 11.11 4.14
CA PHE A 26 10.29 10.98 2.69
C PHE A 26 9.42 9.91 2.02
N HIS A 27 8.68 9.12 2.79
CA HIS A 27 7.86 8.02 2.27
C HIS A 27 6.37 8.19 2.57
N LEU A 28 5.58 8.06 1.51
CA LEU A 28 4.12 7.96 1.57
C LEU A 28 3.68 6.54 1.18
N ARG A 29 2.60 6.10 1.81
CA ARG A 29 1.85 4.93 1.37
C ARG A 29 0.46 5.34 0.95
N ILE A 30 0.07 4.88 -0.24
CA ILE A 30 -1.26 5.08 -0.81
C ILE A 30 -1.98 3.74 -0.79
N GLY A 31 -3.17 3.72 -0.18
CA GLY A 31 -4.08 2.58 -0.16
C GLY A 31 -5.36 2.90 -0.91
N SER A 32 -5.91 1.92 -1.61
CA SER A 32 -7.21 2.02 -2.27
C SER A 32 -7.94 0.69 -2.16
N PRO A 33 -9.28 0.68 -1.97
CA PRO A 33 -10.07 -0.54 -2.06
C PRO A 33 -10.13 -1.09 -3.50
N GLU A 34 -9.87 -0.24 -4.50
CA GLU A 34 -9.88 -0.60 -5.91
C GLU A 34 -8.45 -0.74 -6.47
N LYS A 35 -8.34 -1.38 -7.64
CA LYS A 35 -7.07 -1.44 -8.36
C LYS A 35 -6.65 -0.03 -8.78
N ILE A 36 -5.43 0.33 -8.43
CA ILE A 36 -4.83 1.61 -8.81
C ILE A 36 -3.72 1.39 -9.85
N ASP A 37 -3.66 2.28 -10.84
CA ASP A 37 -2.52 2.41 -11.74
C ASP A 37 -1.50 3.37 -11.12
N LEU A 38 -0.21 3.10 -11.33
CA LEU A 38 0.87 3.88 -10.77
C LEU A 38 1.09 5.20 -11.53
N MET A 39 0.88 5.18 -12.85
CA MET A 39 1.24 6.31 -13.73
C MET A 39 0.52 7.62 -13.42
N PRO A 40 -0.78 7.65 -13.05
CA PRO A 40 -1.44 8.88 -12.64
C PRO A 40 -0.78 9.57 -11.44
N PHE A 41 -0.31 8.80 -10.45
CA PHE A 41 0.39 9.37 -9.30
C PHE A 41 1.75 9.95 -9.70
N MET A 42 2.49 9.27 -10.57
CA MET A 42 3.78 9.77 -11.07
C MET A 42 3.63 11.11 -11.80
N LYS A 43 2.56 11.28 -12.58
CA LYS A 43 2.24 12.55 -13.24
C LYS A 43 1.93 13.65 -12.23
N PHE A 44 1.07 13.36 -11.26
CA PHE A 44 0.74 14.29 -10.19
C PHE A 44 2.00 14.76 -9.43
N PHE A 45 2.89 13.85 -9.02
CA PHE A 45 4.11 14.25 -8.32
C PHE A 45 5.05 15.09 -9.20
N ALA A 46 5.12 14.82 -10.51
CA ALA A 46 5.89 15.64 -11.43
C ALA A 46 5.33 17.07 -11.57
N GLU A 47 3.99 17.22 -11.61
CA GLU A 47 3.31 18.51 -11.64
C GLU A 47 3.53 19.32 -10.35
N GLU A 48 3.54 18.64 -9.19
CA GLU A 48 3.90 19.21 -7.88
C GLU A 48 5.42 19.44 -7.71
N LYS A 49 6.22 19.27 -8.76
CA LYS A 49 7.69 19.39 -8.76
C LYS A 49 8.38 18.49 -7.72
N CYS A 50 7.73 17.39 -7.36
CA CYS A 50 8.26 16.38 -6.47
C CYS A 50 8.90 15.24 -7.26
N LEU A 51 10.23 15.14 -7.21
CA LEU A 51 10.96 14.05 -7.84
C LEU A 51 10.77 12.75 -7.04
N VAL A 52 10.14 11.75 -7.65
CA VAL A 52 9.97 10.42 -7.05
C VAL A 52 11.17 9.55 -7.41
N ARG A 53 11.90 9.08 -6.39
CA ARG A 53 13.07 8.21 -6.57
C ARG A 53 12.68 6.76 -6.84
N GLU A 54 11.69 6.26 -6.12
CA GLU A 54 11.19 4.89 -6.25
C GLU A 54 9.68 4.89 -6.02
N ALA A 55 8.98 4.04 -6.76
CA ALA A 55 7.58 3.76 -6.51
C ALA A 55 7.30 2.27 -6.72
N ARG A 56 6.56 1.66 -5.79
CA ARG A 56 6.28 0.22 -5.80
C ARG A 56 4.81 -0.04 -5.52
N ILE A 57 4.18 -0.83 -6.39
CA ILE A 57 2.85 -1.40 -6.09
C ILE A 57 3.04 -2.53 -5.08
N ILE A 58 2.36 -2.41 -3.94
CA ILE A 58 2.44 -3.39 -2.85
C ILE A 58 1.14 -4.19 -2.84
N ARG A 59 1.25 -5.49 -3.09
CA ARG A 59 0.15 -6.45 -2.98
C ARG A 59 0.51 -7.42 -1.86
N PRO A 60 -0.07 -7.27 -0.65
CA PRO A 60 0.16 -8.22 0.42
C PRO A 60 -0.36 -9.60 -0.01
N SER A 61 0.27 -10.66 0.48
CA SER A 61 -0.23 -12.02 0.22
C SER A 61 -1.55 -12.26 0.95
N LEU A 62 -2.30 -13.27 0.50
CA LEU A 62 -3.54 -13.66 1.19
C LEU A 62 -3.23 -14.10 2.62
N GLU A 63 -2.11 -14.79 2.82
CA GLU A 63 -1.65 -15.24 4.13
C GLU A 63 -1.32 -14.05 5.06
N GLU A 64 -0.60 -13.04 4.56
CA GLU A 64 -0.29 -11.83 5.33
C GLU A 64 -1.57 -11.08 5.75
N VAL A 65 -2.53 -10.94 4.83
CA VAL A 65 -3.82 -10.31 5.12
C VAL A 65 -4.61 -11.15 6.12
N PHE A 66 -4.63 -12.47 5.97
CA PHE A 66 -5.33 -13.38 6.87
C PHE A 66 -4.82 -13.25 8.31
N VAL A 67 -3.50 -13.31 8.52
CA VAL A 67 -2.89 -13.15 9.84
C VAL A 67 -3.24 -11.78 10.42
N LYS A 68 -3.11 -10.71 9.63
CA LYS A 68 -3.38 -9.35 10.10
C LYS A 68 -4.84 -9.15 10.52
N VAL A 69 -5.78 -9.78 9.83
CA VAL A 69 -7.23 -9.63 10.08
C VAL A 69 -7.71 -10.56 11.20
N THR A 70 -7.25 -11.81 11.22
CA THR A 70 -7.75 -12.83 12.16
C THR A 70 -6.92 -12.95 13.44
N GLY A 71 -5.68 -12.49 13.43
CA GLY A 71 -4.71 -12.72 14.50
C GLY A 71 -4.18 -14.16 14.58
N LEU A 72 -4.57 -15.03 13.63
CA LEU A 72 -4.12 -16.41 13.59
C LEU A 72 -2.80 -16.53 12.82
N GLU A 73 -1.79 -17.13 13.43
CA GLU A 73 -0.48 -17.32 12.82
C GLU A 73 -0.51 -18.37 11.69
N ILE A 74 0.37 -18.20 10.69
CA ILE A 74 0.48 -19.08 9.51
C ILE A 74 0.75 -20.55 9.91
N ASP A 75 1.44 -20.76 11.02
CA ASP A 75 1.77 -22.10 11.51
C ASP A 75 0.53 -22.90 11.98
N HIS A 76 -0.56 -22.21 12.32
CA HIS A 76 -1.85 -22.86 12.58
C HIS A 76 -2.53 -23.32 11.27
N LEU A 77 -2.39 -22.55 10.17
CA LEU A 77 -2.98 -22.89 8.86
C LEU A 77 -2.30 -24.06 8.15
N LYS A 78 -0.98 -24.21 8.32
CA LYS A 78 -0.22 -25.32 7.69
C LYS A 78 -0.65 -26.69 8.22
N LYS A 79 -1.02 -26.78 9.50
CA LYS A 79 -1.47 -28.03 10.14
C LYS A 79 -2.80 -28.54 9.61
N GLU A 80 -3.65 -27.68 9.06
CA GLU A 80 -4.95 -28.09 8.50
C GLU A 80 -4.89 -28.60 7.05
N LYS A 81 -3.81 -28.30 6.31
CA LYS A 81 -3.62 -28.81 4.93
C LYS A 81 -2.98 -30.20 4.87
N GLU A 82 -2.59 -30.79 5.99
CA GLU A 82 -2.22 -32.21 6.09
C GLU A 82 -3.46 -33.09 6.33
N GLY A 83 -4.51 -32.85 5.55
CA GLY A 83 -5.64 -33.77 5.44
C GLY A 83 -5.18 -35.08 4.77
N GLU A 84 -5.17 -36.15 5.57
CA GLU A 84 -5.28 -37.56 5.19
C GLU A 84 -4.54 -38.02 3.92
N LYS A 85 -3.24 -38.30 4.04
CA LYS A 85 -2.67 -39.44 3.32
C LYS A 85 -2.96 -40.70 4.14
N LYS A 86 -4.13 -41.30 3.94
CA LYS A 86 -4.36 -42.73 4.19
C LYS A 86 -4.12 -43.50 2.90
#